data_AF-A0A9P9DD31-F1
#
_entry.id   AF-A0A9P9DD31-F1
#
_cell.length_a   1.000
_cell.length_b   1.000
_cell.length_c   1.000
_cell.angle_alpha   90.00
_cell.angle_beta   90.00
_cell.angle_gamma   90.00
#
_symmetry.space_group_name_H-M   'P 1'
#
loop_
_entity.id
_entity.type
_entity.pdbx_description
1 polymer ?
#
loop_
_entity_poly.entity_id
_entity_poly.type
_entity_poly.pdbx_seq_one_letter_code
_entity_poly.pdbx_strand_id
1 'polypeptide(L)'
;MLRFNACLTGFLCLFVHVAYGKKIRDVGENQCRKTKVAILGAGVAGITAAQALKEDGIADFVIVDSNSHIGGRLYPADFGKSPGGIPYRVEQGANWVHGTVTTPGAMNPIYTLAQKYNLTYQLSNLTSLETYTHDGPSDYWHVLEHFETIWEKVESDAGAILVDNLQDRSLRAGLRRAGWDPKGDPIKLLAEWYAVESELAHTAEESSQLFSVIAFNSTEYQFSEHNLFITDQRGFGTFIIGEAKELLSSYNDTRLYLNTTIDSIDSTDESKVLIRSSQNPSFCLEAEQVITTFSLGVLQSRDVQFEPDFPEWKWTAIDTMQMGIYTKIFFQFNPNETFWDKSTEFFLYASKTRGYYPVWQSLDHPLFHPGSGLIFATVVGDQSRRIERLTDEEVKQEALEVLRNMFGTIPEPTAFYFPRWGMTPWAYGSFSNMPPGMTLENHQNLRANIGRVWFAGEHVSVNYFGFLQGAYFEGKKIGQRVAARLNGDEVKGRDLVRYETLKSTTEKNEYNEDNGWDYDTTRIPYGMMRGRRLKKRFVI
;
A
#
# COMPACT_ATOMS: atom_id res chain seq x y z
N MET A 1 -65.44 29.91 1.91
CA MET A 1 -64.20 30.73 2.00
C MET A 1 -63.27 30.07 2.99
N LEU A 2 -62.01 29.90 2.59
CA LEU A 2 -60.93 29.21 3.29
C LEU A 2 -60.67 29.73 4.72
N ARG A 3 -60.15 28.86 5.61
CA ARG A 3 -58.74 28.91 6.05
C ARG A 3 -58.34 27.73 6.97
N PHE A 4 -57.24 27.09 6.56
CA PHE A 4 -56.15 26.43 7.30
C PHE A 4 -56.43 25.50 8.48
N ASN A 5 -56.03 24.22 8.31
CA ASN A 5 -55.54 23.38 9.41
C ASN A 5 -54.24 22.68 8.98
N ALA A 6 -53.24 22.80 9.87
CA ALA A 6 -51.94 22.16 9.79
C ALA A 6 -52.04 20.70 10.26
N CYS A 7 -51.22 19.81 9.68
CA CYS A 7 -50.84 18.56 10.32
C CYS A 7 -49.46 18.13 9.80
N LEU A 8 -48.43 18.32 10.65
CA LEU A 8 -47.14 17.63 10.53
C LEU A 8 -47.33 16.22 11.11
N THR A 9 -47.19 15.20 10.29
CA THR A 9 -47.11 13.80 10.71
C THR A 9 -45.67 13.45 11.09
N GLY A 10 -45.42 13.31 12.40
CA GLY A 10 -44.26 12.60 12.92
C GLY A 10 -44.51 11.10 12.87
N PHE A 11 -43.65 10.35 12.20
CA PHE A 11 -43.59 8.89 12.29
C PHE A 11 -42.61 8.52 13.40
N LEU A 12 -43.15 8.10 14.55
CA LEU A 12 -42.42 7.33 15.56
C LEU A 12 -42.11 5.95 14.96
N CYS A 13 -40.89 5.74 14.48
CA CYS A 13 -40.36 4.39 14.31
C CYS A 13 -39.88 3.87 15.67
N LEU A 14 -40.65 2.95 16.26
CA LEU A 14 -40.17 2.08 17.32
C LEU A 14 -38.98 1.26 16.78
N PHE A 15 -37.76 1.63 17.16
CA PHE A 15 -36.61 0.74 17.01
C PHE A 15 -36.71 -0.35 18.08
N VAL A 16 -37.19 -1.53 17.68
CA VAL A 16 -36.94 -2.77 18.41
C VAL A 16 -35.44 -3.05 18.28
N HIS A 17 -34.69 -2.82 19.35
CA HIS A 17 -33.33 -3.35 19.49
C HIS A 17 -33.42 -4.88 19.54
N VAL A 18 -33.25 -5.54 18.39
CA VAL A 18 -32.90 -6.96 18.38
C VAL A 18 -31.42 -7.03 18.72
N ALA A 19 -31.14 -7.22 20.00
CA ALA A 19 -29.81 -7.60 20.46
C ALA A 19 -29.45 -8.97 19.86
N TYR A 20 -28.67 -8.98 18.78
CA TYR A 20 -27.96 -10.17 18.32
C TYR A 20 -26.76 -10.43 19.25
N GLY A 21 -27.05 -10.73 20.52
CA GLY A 21 -26.09 -11.37 21.42
C GLY A 21 -25.94 -12.81 20.99
N LYS A 22 -25.10 -13.09 19.99
CA LYS A 22 -24.66 -14.45 19.72
C LYS A 22 -23.68 -14.80 20.84
N LYS A 23 -24.21 -15.32 21.96
CA LYS A 23 -23.39 -16.00 22.96
C LYS A 23 -22.56 -17.04 22.23
N ILE A 24 -21.26 -16.77 22.09
CA ILE A 24 -20.26 -17.77 21.76
C ILE A 24 -20.48 -18.85 22.81
N ARG A 25 -20.95 -20.02 22.38
CA ARG A 25 -21.06 -21.18 23.25
C ARG A 25 -19.66 -21.43 23.79
N ASP A 26 -19.55 -21.54 25.12
CA ASP A 26 -18.39 -22.14 25.79
C ASP A 26 -18.11 -23.48 25.11
N VAL A 27 -17.17 -23.45 24.17
CA VAL A 27 -16.44 -24.63 23.75
C VAL A 27 -15.59 -24.94 24.97
N GLY A 28 -15.94 -26.00 25.70
CA GLY A 28 -15.19 -26.41 26.90
C GLY A 28 -13.70 -26.37 26.64
N GLU A 29 -12.93 -25.96 27.65
CA GLU A 29 -11.47 -25.76 27.67
C GLU A 29 -10.69 -26.93 27.02
N ASN A 30 -10.71 -27.03 25.69
CA ASN A 30 -9.67 -27.67 24.93
C ASN A 30 -8.52 -26.67 24.90
N GLN A 31 -7.43 -26.99 25.62
CA GLN A 31 -6.28 -26.14 25.85
C GLN A 31 -5.90 -25.31 24.61
N CYS A 32 -6.09 -23.99 24.68
CA CYS A 32 -5.53 -23.07 23.70
C CYS A 32 -4.02 -23.27 23.64
N ARG A 33 -3.44 -23.29 22.44
CA ARG A 33 -2.00 -23.38 22.30
C ARG A 33 -1.36 -22.12 22.87
N LYS A 34 -0.42 -22.30 23.79
CA LYS A 34 0.34 -21.20 24.38
C LYS A 34 1.55 -20.84 23.53
N THR A 35 1.89 -19.56 23.50
CA THR A 35 3.12 -19.04 22.90
C THR A 35 3.50 -17.70 23.55
N LYS A 36 4.77 -17.28 23.49
CA LYS A 36 5.13 -15.93 23.93
C LYS A 36 4.57 -14.86 23.00
N VAL A 37 4.65 -15.06 21.68
CA VAL A 37 4.22 -14.05 20.70
C VAL A 37 3.33 -14.66 19.61
N ALA A 38 2.14 -14.11 19.43
CA ALA A 38 1.35 -14.36 18.22
C ALA A 38 1.55 -13.22 17.20
N ILE A 39 1.82 -13.58 15.95
CA ILE A 39 1.96 -12.65 14.83
C ILE A 39 0.81 -12.91 13.87
N LEU A 40 -0.03 -11.89 13.67
CA LEU A 40 -1.23 -11.99 12.86
C LEU A 40 -0.96 -11.36 11.49
N GLY A 41 -0.68 -12.21 10.52
CA GLY A 41 -0.26 -11.91 9.15
C GLY A 41 1.15 -12.41 8.85
N ALA A 42 1.31 -13.11 7.74
CA ALA A 42 2.55 -13.59 7.15
C ALA A 42 2.95 -12.76 5.92
N GLY A 43 2.61 -11.46 5.92
CA GLY A 43 3.17 -10.48 5.00
C GLY A 43 4.61 -10.09 5.38
N VAL A 44 5.20 -9.13 4.65
CA VAL A 44 6.57 -8.64 4.93
C VAL A 44 6.73 -8.21 6.39
N ALA A 45 5.80 -7.41 6.93
CA ALA A 45 5.87 -6.96 8.31
C ALA A 45 5.86 -8.10 9.33
N GLY A 46 5.01 -9.11 9.14
CA GLY A 46 4.89 -10.23 10.07
C GLY A 46 6.11 -11.16 10.04
N ILE A 47 6.61 -11.49 8.84
CA ILE A 47 7.82 -12.32 8.71
C ILE A 47 9.04 -11.57 9.28
N THR A 48 9.21 -10.28 8.98
CA THR A 48 10.32 -9.50 9.52
C THR A 48 10.22 -9.29 11.03
N ALA A 49 9.02 -9.16 11.59
CA ALA A 49 8.82 -9.16 13.05
C ALA A 49 9.26 -10.48 13.69
N ALA A 50 8.90 -11.62 13.08
CA ALA A 50 9.30 -12.94 13.55
C ALA A 50 10.82 -13.16 13.48
N GLN A 51 11.48 -12.61 12.46
CA GLN A 51 12.94 -12.63 12.35
C GLN A 51 13.59 -11.84 13.47
N ALA A 52 13.13 -10.61 13.73
CA ALA A 52 13.62 -9.79 14.83
C ALA A 52 13.45 -10.49 16.19
N LEU A 53 12.30 -11.13 16.44
CA LEU A 53 12.09 -11.93 17.65
C LEU A 53 13.13 -13.05 17.78
N LYS A 54 13.37 -13.81 16.72
CA LYS A 54 14.36 -14.91 16.72
C LYS A 54 15.78 -14.40 16.92
N GLU A 55 16.16 -13.31 16.27
CA GLU A 55 17.47 -12.65 16.41
C GLU A 55 17.73 -12.20 17.85
N ASP A 56 16.69 -11.71 18.53
CA ASP A 56 16.74 -11.26 19.93
C ASP A 56 16.41 -12.38 20.95
N GLY A 57 16.49 -13.65 20.53
CA GLY A 57 16.41 -14.82 21.40
C GLY A 57 15.01 -15.33 21.73
N ILE A 58 13.95 -14.77 21.14
CA ILE A 58 12.56 -15.21 21.29
C ILE A 58 12.19 -16.19 20.17
N ALA A 59 12.42 -17.49 20.40
CA ALA A 59 12.09 -18.55 19.44
C ALA A 59 10.64 -19.05 19.53
N ASP A 60 9.95 -18.77 20.64
CA ASP A 60 8.55 -19.14 20.87
C ASP A 60 7.61 -18.05 20.32
N PHE A 61 7.23 -18.22 19.07
CA PHE A 61 6.20 -17.42 18.42
C PHE A 61 5.35 -18.29 17.50
N VAL A 62 4.16 -17.80 17.16
CA VAL A 62 3.25 -18.38 16.17
C VAL A 62 2.83 -17.32 15.17
N ILE A 63 2.90 -17.64 13.88
CA ILE A 63 2.45 -16.81 12.75
C ILE A 63 1.14 -17.39 12.24
N VAL A 64 0.11 -16.55 12.10
CA VAL A 64 -1.20 -16.92 11.59
C VAL A 64 -1.57 -16.03 10.42
N ASP A 65 -1.97 -16.61 9.29
CA ASP A 65 -2.42 -15.88 8.11
C ASP A 65 -3.71 -16.49 7.55
N SER A 66 -4.62 -15.63 7.08
CA SER A 66 -5.86 -16.04 6.42
C SER A 66 -5.61 -16.68 5.05
N ASN A 67 -4.51 -16.33 4.39
CA ASN A 67 -4.13 -16.81 3.08
C ASN A 67 -3.56 -18.22 3.13
N SER A 68 -3.62 -18.90 1.99
CA SER A 68 -2.94 -20.18 1.77
C SER A 68 -1.43 -20.02 1.48
N HIS A 69 -0.92 -18.80 1.51
CA HIS A 69 0.45 -18.45 1.13
C HIS A 69 1.04 -17.36 2.05
N ILE A 70 2.36 -17.20 1.97
CA ILE A 70 3.12 -16.13 2.61
C ILE A 70 3.24 -14.95 1.62
N GLY A 71 3.33 -13.73 2.15
CA GLY A 71 3.61 -12.52 1.36
C GLY A 71 2.49 -11.47 1.36
N GLY A 72 1.26 -11.86 1.71
CA GLY A 72 0.10 -10.95 1.72
C GLY A 72 -0.07 -10.26 0.37
N ARG A 73 0.10 -8.93 0.32
CA ARG A 73 -0.03 -8.12 -0.90
C ARG A 73 1.10 -8.31 -1.93
N LEU A 74 2.17 -9.05 -1.60
CA LEU A 74 3.13 -9.57 -2.59
C LEU A 74 2.59 -10.86 -3.21
N TYR A 75 1.53 -10.74 -3.98
CA TYR A 75 0.82 -11.89 -4.55
C TYR A 75 0.78 -11.83 -6.07
N PRO A 76 1.42 -12.79 -6.76
CA PRO A 76 1.36 -12.86 -8.20
C PRO A 76 0.17 -13.73 -8.68
N ALA A 77 -0.17 -13.63 -9.96
CA ALA A 77 -1.13 -14.50 -10.65
C ALA A 77 -0.43 -15.25 -11.79
N ASP A 78 -0.91 -16.46 -12.08
CA ASP A 78 -0.64 -17.11 -13.36
C ASP A 78 -1.55 -16.50 -14.42
N PHE A 79 -0.99 -16.00 -15.52
CA PHE A 79 -1.72 -15.28 -16.55
C PHE A 79 -1.24 -15.60 -17.97
N GLY A 80 -2.19 -15.69 -18.90
CA GLY A 80 -1.90 -15.94 -20.31
C GLY A 80 -1.16 -17.27 -20.54
N LYS A 81 -0.53 -17.39 -21.71
CA LYS A 81 0.30 -18.54 -22.09
C LYS A 81 1.49 -18.07 -22.92
N SER A 82 2.70 -18.48 -22.54
CA SER A 82 3.88 -18.41 -23.40
C SER A 82 3.73 -19.31 -24.63
N PRO A 83 4.59 -19.18 -25.66
CA PRO A 83 4.60 -20.11 -26.80
C PRO A 83 4.73 -21.59 -26.40
N GLY A 84 5.36 -21.88 -25.25
CA GLY A 84 5.48 -23.23 -24.69
C GLY A 84 4.28 -23.70 -23.86
N GLY A 85 3.20 -22.91 -23.78
CA GLY A 85 1.99 -23.24 -23.01
C GLY A 85 2.09 -23.01 -21.49
N ILE A 86 3.22 -22.49 -21.01
CA ILE A 86 3.44 -22.15 -19.59
C ILE A 86 2.87 -20.76 -19.32
N PRO A 87 2.04 -20.55 -18.27
CA PRO A 87 1.55 -19.22 -17.93
C PRO A 87 2.67 -18.29 -17.50
N TYR A 88 2.51 -16.99 -17.74
CA TYR A 88 3.39 -15.97 -17.19
C TYR A 88 3.03 -15.69 -15.74
N ARG A 89 4.02 -15.30 -14.95
CA ARG A 89 3.81 -14.78 -13.60
C ARG A 89 3.71 -13.26 -13.66
N VAL A 90 2.54 -12.72 -13.32
CA VAL A 90 2.28 -11.27 -13.27
C VAL A 90 1.97 -10.83 -11.85
N GLU A 91 2.51 -9.70 -11.41
CA GLU A 91 2.29 -9.21 -10.04
C GLU A 91 0.96 -8.47 -9.90
N GLN A 92 0.02 -9.04 -9.14
CA GLN A 92 -1.27 -8.40 -8.85
C GLN A 92 -1.10 -7.18 -7.94
N GLY A 93 -0.12 -7.25 -7.03
CA GLY A 93 0.21 -6.20 -6.08
C GLY A 93 1.50 -5.47 -6.44
N ALA A 94 2.40 -5.34 -5.47
CA ALA A 94 3.67 -4.65 -5.65
C ALA A 94 4.52 -5.32 -6.74
N ASN A 95 5.23 -4.53 -7.53
CA ASN A 95 6.08 -5.01 -8.64
C ASN A 95 7.40 -4.23 -8.76
N TRP A 96 7.58 -3.19 -7.94
CA TRP A 96 8.78 -2.36 -7.96
C TRP A 96 9.54 -2.44 -6.65
N VAL A 97 10.86 -2.45 -6.76
CA VAL A 97 11.74 -2.01 -5.68
C VAL A 97 11.95 -0.52 -5.86
N HIS A 98 11.38 0.29 -4.97
CA HIS A 98 11.49 1.74 -5.02
C HIS A 98 12.71 2.22 -4.25
N GLY A 99 13.60 2.96 -4.92
CA GLY A 99 14.90 3.36 -4.37
C GLY A 99 15.82 2.17 -4.10
N THR A 100 17.01 2.21 -4.69
CA THR A 100 17.96 1.09 -4.62
C THR A 100 19.09 1.39 -3.66
N VAL A 101 20.08 2.17 -4.09
CA VAL A 101 21.26 2.51 -3.31
C VAL A 101 21.81 3.87 -3.75
N THR A 102 22.22 4.66 -2.76
CA THR A 102 22.98 5.90 -2.97
C THR A 102 24.44 5.55 -2.76
N THR A 103 25.34 6.04 -3.62
CA THR A 103 26.78 5.80 -3.47
C THR A 103 27.52 7.12 -3.29
N PRO A 104 28.19 7.36 -2.13
CA PRO A 104 28.13 6.57 -0.89
C PRO A 104 26.77 6.78 -0.18
N GLY A 105 26.21 5.75 0.46
CA GLY A 105 24.91 5.89 1.12
C GLY A 105 24.21 4.59 1.51
N ALA A 106 22.93 4.71 1.89
CA ALA A 106 22.13 3.61 2.38
C ALA A 106 21.59 2.76 1.23
N MET A 107 21.51 1.46 1.46
CA MET A 107 20.90 0.50 0.54
C MET A 107 19.51 0.13 1.05
N ASN A 108 18.52 0.15 0.16
CA ASN A 108 17.16 -0.25 0.51
C ASN A 108 17.16 -1.74 0.93
N PRO A 109 16.57 -2.10 2.09
CA PRO A 109 16.51 -3.50 2.52
C PRO A 109 15.79 -4.40 1.52
N ILE A 110 14.76 -3.91 0.83
CA ILE A 110 14.04 -4.68 -0.20
C ILE A 110 14.95 -4.96 -1.40
N TYR A 111 15.81 -4.00 -1.78
CA TYR A 111 16.82 -4.23 -2.82
C TYR A 111 17.86 -5.27 -2.38
N THR A 112 18.31 -5.19 -1.14
CA THR A 112 19.25 -6.18 -0.54
C THR A 112 18.65 -7.59 -0.59
N LEU A 113 17.37 -7.73 -0.23
CA LEU A 113 16.66 -9.01 -0.27
C LEU A 113 16.44 -9.49 -1.71
N ALA A 114 16.14 -8.59 -2.65
CA ALA A 114 16.06 -8.95 -4.06
C ALA A 114 17.39 -9.51 -4.59
N GLN A 115 18.54 -8.93 -4.18
CA GLN A 115 19.87 -9.46 -4.48
C GLN A 115 20.13 -10.81 -3.79
N LYS A 116 19.82 -10.93 -2.50
CA LYS A 116 20.00 -12.17 -1.71
C LYS A 116 19.33 -13.37 -2.38
N TYR A 117 18.12 -13.19 -2.90
CA TYR A 117 17.34 -14.26 -3.55
C TYR A 117 17.48 -14.32 -5.08
N ASN A 118 18.43 -13.56 -5.63
CA ASN A 118 18.72 -13.47 -7.05
C ASN A 118 17.47 -13.21 -7.89
N LEU A 119 16.64 -12.23 -7.50
CA LEU A 119 15.47 -11.85 -8.28
C LEU A 119 15.91 -11.23 -9.61
N THR A 120 15.20 -11.54 -10.70
CA THR A 120 15.38 -10.83 -11.97
C THR A 120 14.56 -9.55 -11.99
N TYR A 121 15.20 -8.47 -12.41
CA TYR A 121 14.61 -7.13 -12.46
C TYR A 121 15.30 -6.26 -13.51
N GLN A 122 14.64 -5.16 -13.86
CA GLN A 122 15.15 -4.14 -14.78
C GLN A 122 14.92 -2.75 -14.22
N LEU A 123 15.77 -1.79 -14.60
CA LEU A 123 15.50 -0.38 -14.29
C LEU A 123 14.25 0.07 -15.07
N SER A 124 13.24 0.59 -14.37
CA SER A 124 12.10 1.22 -15.03
C SER A 124 12.54 2.53 -15.67
N ASN A 125 12.26 2.69 -16.95
CA ASN A 125 12.56 3.89 -17.71
C ASN A 125 11.29 4.72 -17.90
N LEU A 126 11.04 5.63 -16.96
CA LEU A 126 9.90 6.56 -16.99
C LEU A 126 9.94 7.56 -18.17
N THR A 127 11.05 7.62 -18.92
CA THR A 127 11.17 8.41 -20.16
C THR A 127 10.93 7.59 -21.42
N SER A 128 10.87 6.26 -21.33
CA SER A 128 10.42 5.37 -22.41
C SER A 128 8.89 5.39 -22.43
N LEU A 129 8.35 6.43 -23.07
CA LEU A 129 6.94 6.76 -23.01
C LEU A 129 6.41 7.14 -24.39
N GLU A 130 5.12 6.94 -24.63
CA GLU A 130 4.38 7.59 -25.72
C GLU A 130 3.06 8.17 -25.20
N THR A 131 2.52 9.17 -25.88
CA THR A 131 1.36 9.94 -25.40
C THR A 131 0.20 9.94 -26.40
N TYR A 132 -1.01 9.77 -25.87
CA TYR A 132 -2.24 9.54 -26.62
C TYR A 132 -3.42 10.36 -26.08
N THR A 133 -4.39 10.62 -26.95
CA THR A 133 -5.72 11.15 -26.60
C THR A 133 -6.79 10.29 -27.27
N HIS A 134 -8.07 10.67 -27.15
CA HIS A 134 -9.15 10.00 -27.90
C HIS A 134 -9.02 10.08 -29.43
N ASP A 135 -8.19 11.00 -29.95
CA ASP A 135 -7.95 11.18 -31.39
C ASP A 135 -6.70 10.41 -31.88
N GLY A 136 -6.13 9.53 -31.05
CA GLY A 136 -4.90 8.79 -31.35
C GLY A 136 -3.63 9.43 -30.75
N PRO A 137 -2.45 9.15 -31.34
CA PRO A 137 -1.17 9.70 -30.88
C PRO A 137 -1.20 11.24 -30.81
N SER A 138 -0.70 11.80 -29.72
CA SER A 138 -0.68 13.25 -29.49
C SER A 138 0.47 13.60 -28.58
N ASP A 139 1.37 14.48 -29.02
CA ASP A 139 2.54 14.89 -28.24
C ASP A 139 2.19 16.02 -27.26
N TYR A 140 2.21 15.70 -25.97
CA TYR A 140 2.05 16.66 -24.89
C TYR A 140 3.13 16.53 -23.82
N TRP A 141 4.33 16.10 -24.20
CA TRP A 141 5.46 15.97 -23.27
C TRP A 141 5.76 17.24 -22.49
N HIS A 142 5.66 18.39 -23.15
CA HIS A 142 5.88 19.70 -22.55
C HIS A 142 4.95 19.96 -21.34
N VAL A 143 3.76 19.35 -21.29
CA VAL A 143 2.85 19.45 -20.15
C VAL A 143 3.32 18.57 -18.99
N LEU A 144 3.83 17.38 -19.28
CA LEU A 144 4.41 16.49 -18.27
C LEU A 144 5.68 17.11 -17.67
N GLU A 145 6.59 17.64 -18.50
CA GLU A 145 7.80 18.35 -18.06
C GLU A 145 7.44 19.59 -17.24
N HIS A 146 6.44 20.36 -17.67
CA HIS A 146 5.96 21.49 -16.88
C HIS A 146 5.43 21.05 -15.52
N PHE A 147 4.69 19.93 -15.43
CA PHE A 147 4.25 19.39 -14.14
C PHE A 147 5.43 19.05 -13.22
N GLU A 148 6.51 18.46 -13.74
CA GLU A 148 7.71 18.18 -12.93
C GLU A 148 8.31 19.46 -12.33
N THR A 149 8.34 20.57 -13.09
CA THR A 149 8.80 21.87 -12.54
C THR A 149 7.86 22.46 -11.48
N ILE A 150 6.56 22.15 -11.56
CA ILE A 150 5.60 22.51 -10.53
C ILE A 150 5.84 21.66 -9.28
N TRP A 151 6.09 20.37 -9.47
CA TRP A 151 6.36 19.44 -8.38
C TRP A 151 7.57 19.86 -7.55
N GLU A 152 8.67 20.28 -8.18
CA GLU A 152 9.84 20.83 -7.48
C GLU A 152 9.49 22.00 -6.54
N LYS A 153 8.55 22.86 -6.94
CA LYS A 153 8.06 23.96 -6.08
C LYS A 153 7.23 23.43 -4.91
N VAL A 154 6.40 22.40 -5.14
CA VAL A 154 5.60 21.75 -4.10
C VAL A 154 6.51 21.07 -3.07
N GLU A 155 7.58 20.41 -3.51
CA GLU A 155 8.57 19.80 -2.62
C GLU A 155 9.29 20.85 -1.79
N SER A 156 9.74 21.95 -2.43
CA SER A 156 10.37 23.06 -1.72
C SER A 156 9.46 23.70 -0.68
N ASP A 157 8.18 23.87 -1.00
CA ASP A 157 7.19 24.44 -0.11
C ASP A 157 6.82 23.46 1.03
N ALA A 158 6.84 22.14 0.80
CA ALA A 158 6.70 21.14 1.86
C ALA A 158 7.90 21.13 2.83
N GLY A 159 9.11 21.35 2.32
CA GLY A 159 10.30 21.58 3.15
C GLY A 159 10.15 22.80 4.06
N ALA A 160 9.52 23.88 3.58
CA ALA A 160 9.19 25.05 4.40
C ALA A 160 8.15 24.75 5.47
N ILE A 161 7.10 23.98 5.14
CA ILE A 161 6.12 23.53 6.13
C ILE A 161 6.83 22.80 7.29
N LEU A 162 7.77 21.91 6.96
CA LEU A 162 8.52 21.12 7.91
C LEU A 162 9.47 21.97 8.77
N VAL A 163 10.31 22.80 8.15
CA VAL A 163 11.37 23.56 8.84
C VAL A 163 10.81 24.71 9.67
N ASP A 164 9.78 25.39 9.15
CA ASP A 164 9.18 26.57 9.80
C ASP A 164 8.00 26.18 10.72
N ASN A 165 7.76 24.89 10.92
CA ASN A 165 6.68 24.33 11.76
C ASN A 165 5.30 24.91 11.39
N LEU A 166 4.97 24.89 10.11
CA LEU A 166 3.69 25.36 9.59
C LEU A 166 2.66 24.23 9.57
N GLN A 167 1.39 24.62 9.55
CA GLN A 167 0.30 23.66 9.38
C GLN A 167 0.35 23.07 7.96
N ASP A 168 0.18 21.75 7.86
CA ASP A 168 0.05 21.05 6.59
C ASP A 168 -1.24 21.46 5.84
N ARG A 169 -1.30 21.13 4.55
CA ARG A 169 -2.42 21.39 3.65
C ARG A 169 -2.62 20.21 2.69
N SER A 170 -3.72 20.23 1.94
CA SER A 170 -3.87 19.28 0.83
C SER A 170 -2.82 19.53 -0.26
N LEU A 171 -2.41 18.45 -0.92
CA LEU A 171 -1.50 18.50 -2.06
C LEU A 171 -2.07 19.37 -3.19
N ARG A 172 -3.40 19.39 -3.37
CA ARG A 172 -4.09 20.31 -4.29
C ARG A 172 -3.80 21.77 -3.96
N ALA A 173 -3.85 22.16 -2.68
CA ALA A 173 -3.54 23.53 -2.28
C ALA A 173 -2.08 23.87 -2.60
N GLY A 174 -1.15 22.94 -2.37
CA GLY A 174 0.26 23.05 -2.79
C GLY A 174 0.42 23.27 -4.28
N LEU A 175 -0.20 22.42 -5.10
CA LEU A 175 -0.16 22.51 -6.57
C LEU A 175 -0.68 23.87 -7.08
N ARG A 176 -1.81 24.36 -6.55
CA ARG A 176 -2.34 25.69 -6.92
C ARG A 176 -1.38 26.81 -6.57
N ARG A 177 -0.73 26.75 -5.40
CA ARG A 177 0.28 27.73 -4.98
C ARG A 177 1.52 27.70 -5.87
N ALA A 178 1.90 26.51 -6.35
CA ALA A 178 2.99 26.35 -7.31
C ALA A 178 2.62 26.82 -8.74
N GLY A 179 1.34 27.12 -8.99
CA GLY A 179 0.84 27.64 -10.27
C GLY A 179 0.13 26.60 -11.14
N TRP A 180 -0.21 25.43 -10.59
CA TRP A 180 -0.88 24.35 -11.31
C TRP A 180 -2.36 24.18 -10.94
N ASP A 181 -3.20 24.34 -11.95
CA ASP A 181 -4.63 24.08 -11.89
C ASP A 181 -5.07 23.49 -13.24
N PRO A 182 -5.47 22.21 -13.30
CA PRO A 182 -5.89 21.59 -14.54
C PRO A 182 -7.13 22.25 -15.17
N LYS A 183 -8.03 22.84 -14.38
CA LYS A 183 -9.28 23.46 -14.86
C LYS A 183 -10.09 22.61 -15.85
N GLY A 184 -10.04 21.28 -15.70
CA GLY A 184 -10.75 20.34 -16.56
C GLY A 184 -10.02 19.99 -17.87
N ASP A 185 -8.82 20.53 -18.12
CA ASP A 185 -7.99 20.13 -19.26
C ASP A 185 -7.55 18.65 -19.12
N PRO A 186 -7.93 17.75 -20.06
CA PRO A 186 -7.63 16.32 -19.96
C PRO A 186 -6.14 16.00 -19.85
N ILE A 187 -5.29 16.75 -20.54
CA ILE A 187 -3.85 16.52 -20.60
C ILE A 187 -3.21 16.95 -19.28
N LYS A 188 -3.61 18.10 -18.73
CA LYS A 188 -3.15 18.52 -17.40
C LYS A 188 -3.68 17.60 -16.29
N LEU A 189 -4.92 17.14 -16.40
CA LEU A 189 -5.47 16.17 -15.47
C LEU A 189 -4.67 14.87 -15.50
N LEU A 190 -4.30 14.38 -16.68
CA LEU A 190 -3.44 13.21 -16.85
C LEU A 190 -2.03 13.44 -16.29
N ALA A 191 -1.39 14.57 -16.58
CA ALA A 191 -0.04 14.87 -16.08
C ALA A 191 0.02 14.81 -14.55
N GLU A 192 -0.97 15.42 -13.90
CA GLU A 192 -1.12 15.36 -12.45
C GLU A 192 -1.47 13.95 -11.95
N TRP A 193 -2.40 13.28 -12.62
CA TRP A 193 -2.79 11.91 -12.28
C TRP A 193 -1.58 10.97 -12.31
N TYR A 194 -0.77 11.07 -13.37
CA TYR A 194 0.41 10.25 -13.56
C TYR A 194 1.41 10.48 -12.44
N ALA A 195 1.68 11.72 -12.05
CA ALA A 195 2.68 11.98 -11.02
C ALA A 195 2.19 11.74 -9.57
N VAL A 196 0.89 11.88 -9.32
CA VAL A 196 0.31 11.85 -7.97
C VAL A 196 -0.47 10.57 -7.72
N GLU A 197 -1.54 10.35 -8.48
CA GLU A 197 -2.48 9.25 -8.26
C GLU A 197 -1.88 7.89 -8.58
N SER A 198 -0.99 7.81 -9.59
CA SER A 198 -0.28 6.57 -9.90
C SER A 198 0.68 6.11 -8.79
N GLU A 199 0.94 6.93 -7.78
CA GLU A 199 1.81 6.56 -6.65
C GLU A 199 1.05 6.47 -5.34
N LEU A 200 0.10 7.38 -5.11
CA LEU A 200 -0.64 7.49 -3.84
C LEU A 200 -2.00 6.79 -3.87
N ALA A 201 -2.45 6.34 -5.05
CA ALA A 201 -3.78 5.80 -5.31
C ALA A 201 -4.96 6.74 -4.92
N HIS A 202 -4.66 8.02 -4.67
CA HIS A 202 -5.60 9.06 -4.23
C HIS A 202 -5.29 10.38 -4.93
N THR A 203 -6.34 11.20 -5.06
CA THR A 203 -6.26 12.52 -5.68
C THR A 203 -5.40 13.48 -4.86
N ALA A 204 -5.02 14.62 -5.45
CA ALA A 204 -4.33 15.69 -4.75
C ALA A 204 -5.22 16.35 -3.68
N GLU A 205 -6.54 16.29 -3.83
CA GLU A 205 -7.52 16.74 -2.86
C GLU A 205 -7.53 15.86 -1.60
N GLU A 206 -7.34 14.56 -1.79
CA GLU A 206 -7.38 13.54 -0.75
C GLU A 206 -6.03 13.33 -0.07
N SER A 207 -4.93 13.89 -0.57
CA SER A 207 -3.59 13.64 -0.07
C SER A 207 -2.99 14.85 0.66
N SER A 208 -2.28 14.61 1.76
CA SER A 208 -1.44 15.60 2.44
C SER A 208 -0.33 16.10 1.52
N GLN A 209 -0.01 17.40 1.52
CA GLN A 209 1.18 17.88 0.81
C GLN A 209 2.46 17.40 1.51
N LEU A 210 2.57 17.68 2.81
CA LEU A 210 3.78 17.41 3.58
C LEU A 210 4.12 15.91 3.58
N PHE A 211 3.17 15.05 3.96
CA PHE A 211 3.42 13.62 4.11
C PHE A 211 3.59 12.90 2.78
N SER A 212 2.90 13.32 1.72
CA SER A 212 3.20 12.79 0.38
C SER A 212 4.64 13.08 0.01
N VAL A 213 5.12 14.34 0.15
CA VAL A 213 6.52 14.67 -0.15
C VAL A 213 7.50 13.89 0.74
N ILE A 214 7.22 13.74 2.04
CA ILE A 214 8.07 12.96 2.96
C ILE A 214 8.21 11.50 2.51
N ALA A 215 7.12 10.84 2.13
CA ALA A 215 7.14 9.42 1.77
C ALA A 215 8.07 9.16 0.56
N PHE A 216 7.95 10.01 -0.44
CA PHE A 216 8.80 9.95 -1.62
C PHE A 216 10.24 10.34 -1.31
N ASN A 217 10.44 11.47 -0.62
CA ASN A 217 11.78 11.97 -0.32
C ASN A 217 12.57 10.98 0.55
N SER A 218 11.89 10.33 1.50
CA SER A 218 12.52 9.29 2.33
C SER A 218 12.98 8.11 1.48
N THR A 219 12.28 7.77 0.41
CA THR A 219 12.70 6.68 -0.48
C THR A 219 13.79 7.14 -1.45
N GLU A 220 13.61 8.29 -2.10
CA GLU A 220 14.49 8.78 -3.17
C GLU A 220 15.83 9.33 -2.68
N TYR A 221 15.83 10.13 -1.60
CA TYR A 221 17.05 10.75 -1.09
C TYR A 221 17.83 9.86 -0.12
N GLN A 222 17.15 8.94 0.58
CA GLN A 222 17.86 7.97 1.40
C GLN A 222 18.47 6.85 0.55
N PHE A 223 17.71 6.31 -0.40
CA PHE A 223 18.13 5.18 -1.21
C PHE A 223 18.53 5.62 -2.61
N SER A 224 17.60 5.93 -3.52
CA SER A 224 17.91 6.58 -4.81
C SER A 224 16.63 6.85 -5.60
N GLU A 225 16.73 7.62 -6.69
CA GLU A 225 15.64 7.79 -7.68
C GLU A 225 15.45 6.54 -8.58
N HIS A 226 16.30 5.52 -8.46
CA HIS A 226 16.24 4.35 -9.35
C HIS A 226 15.25 3.32 -8.83
N ASN A 227 14.19 3.08 -9.62
CA ASN A 227 13.18 2.07 -9.35
C ASN A 227 13.38 0.85 -10.25
N LEU A 228 13.34 -0.35 -9.67
CA LEU A 228 13.53 -1.60 -10.41
C LEU A 228 12.20 -2.33 -10.58
N PHE A 229 11.79 -2.55 -11.83
CA PHE A 229 10.67 -3.41 -12.19
C PHE A 229 11.07 -4.88 -12.06
N ILE A 230 10.36 -5.63 -11.21
CA ILE A 230 10.60 -7.07 -11.03
C ILE A 230 10.02 -7.85 -12.21
N THR A 231 10.86 -8.65 -12.86
CA THR A 231 10.49 -9.51 -14.00
C THR A 231 10.57 -11.00 -13.64
N ASP A 232 10.76 -11.31 -12.35
CA ASP A 232 10.99 -12.68 -11.90
C ASP A 232 9.75 -13.57 -12.06
N GLN A 233 9.87 -14.62 -12.87
CA GLN A 233 8.76 -15.55 -13.13
C GLN A 233 8.44 -16.47 -11.93
N ARG A 234 9.25 -16.45 -10.86
CA ARG A 234 8.89 -17.04 -9.56
C ARG A 234 7.95 -16.14 -8.75
N GLY A 235 7.92 -14.84 -9.08
CA GLY A 235 7.14 -13.78 -8.44
C GLY A 235 7.95 -12.97 -7.41
N PHE A 236 7.58 -11.71 -7.19
CA PHE A 236 8.29 -10.78 -6.32
C PHE A 236 8.31 -11.26 -4.86
N GLY A 237 7.24 -11.91 -4.39
CA GLY A 237 7.17 -12.53 -3.07
C GLY A 237 8.21 -13.64 -2.81
N THR A 238 9.00 -14.04 -3.81
CA THR A 238 10.07 -15.05 -3.65
C THR A 238 11.03 -14.70 -2.52
N PHE A 239 11.40 -13.43 -2.33
CA PHE A 239 12.33 -13.06 -1.27
C PHE A 239 11.74 -13.32 0.11
N ILE A 240 10.49 -12.91 0.36
CA ILE A 240 9.89 -13.03 1.70
C ILE A 240 9.53 -14.47 2.03
N ILE A 241 9.18 -15.26 1.01
CA ILE A 241 9.05 -16.72 1.13
C ILE A 241 10.39 -17.35 1.51
N GLY A 242 11.49 -16.87 0.92
CA GLY A 242 12.85 -17.31 1.26
C GLY A 242 13.21 -17.00 2.71
N GLU A 243 12.96 -15.76 3.16
CA GLU A 243 13.21 -15.34 4.54
C GLU A 243 12.40 -16.19 5.53
N ALA A 244 11.14 -16.47 5.21
CA ALA A 244 10.30 -17.34 6.03
C ALA A 244 10.83 -18.78 6.10
N LYS A 245 11.46 -19.31 5.05
CA LYS A 245 12.10 -20.65 5.07
C LYS A 245 13.41 -20.70 5.88
N GLU A 246 14.12 -19.59 6.01
CA GLU A 246 15.28 -19.51 6.91
C GLU A 246 14.85 -19.39 8.39
N LEU A 247 13.67 -18.80 8.60
CA LEU A 247 13.04 -18.66 9.92
C LEU A 247 12.39 -19.96 10.40
N LEU A 248 11.63 -20.61 9.52
CA LEU A 248 10.79 -21.79 9.75
C LEU A 248 11.42 -23.03 9.13
N SER A 249 11.40 -24.15 9.86
CA SER A 249 12.01 -25.41 9.40
C SER A 249 11.39 -25.98 8.10
N SER A 250 10.11 -25.68 7.85
CA SER A 250 9.37 -26.01 6.62
C SER A 250 8.04 -25.26 6.57
N TYR A 251 7.26 -25.39 5.48
CA TYR A 251 5.86 -24.90 5.44
C TYR A 251 4.93 -25.65 6.41
N ASN A 252 5.34 -26.81 6.91
CA ASN A 252 4.64 -27.58 7.94
C ASN A 252 5.21 -27.30 9.34
N ASP A 253 6.04 -26.25 9.50
CA ASP A 253 6.53 -25.83 10.81
C ASP A 253 5.32 -25.53 11.70
N THR A 254 5.31 -26.09 12.91
CA THR A 254 4.17 -25.96 13.81
C THR A 254 3.91 -24.50 14.15
N ARG A 255 4.88 -23.58 14.00
CA ARG A 255 4.69 -22.15 14.26
C ARG A 255 3.94 -21.41 13.16
N LEU A 256 3.59 -22.02 12.03
CA LEU A 256 2.89 -21.36 10.93
C LEU A 256 1.48 -21.96 10.73
N TYR A 257 0.46 -21.09 10.79
CA TYR A 257 -0.92 -21.43 10.48
C TYR A 257 -1.41 -20.60 9.29
N LEU A 258 -1.47 -21.23 8.12
CA LEU A 258 -2.10 -20.66 6.92
C LEU A 258 -3.59 -21.05 6.88
N ASN A 259 -4.37 -20.43 5.98
CA ASN A 259 -5.81 -20.66 5.84
C ASN A 259 -6.59 -20.48 7.16
N THR A 260 -6.11 -19.59 8.03
CA THR A 260 -6.68 -19.39 9.36
C THR A 260 -7.06 -17.93 9.53
N THR A 261 -8.35 -17.63 9.34
CA THR A 261 -8.88 -16.28 9.52
C THR A 261 -9.10 -15.99 11.00
N ILE A 262 -8.43 -14.98 11.53
CA ILE A 262 -8.65 -14.50 12.90
C ILE A 262 -9.72 -13.41 12.89
N ASP A 263 -10.71 -13.54 13.78
CA ASP A 263 -11.83 -12.61 13.90
C ASP A 263 -12.15 -12.22 15.35
N SER A 264 -11.39 -12.74 16.33
CA SER A 264 -11.52 -12.41 17.75
C SER A 264 -10.16 -12.34 18.43
N ILE A 265 -9.89 -11.21 19.07
CA ILE A 265 -8.68 -10.92 19.85
C ILE A 265 -9.12 -10.33 21.20
N ASP A 266 -8.99 -11.13 22.26
CA ASP A 266 -9.40 -10.77 23.62
C ASP A 266 -8.16 -10.60 24.52
N SER A 267 -7.97 -9.38 24.99
CA SER A 267 -6.87 -8.91 25.84
C SER A 267 -7.38 -8.36 27.18
N THR A 268 -8.59 -8.77 27.60
CA THR A 268 -9.17 -8.36 28.90
C THR A 268 -8.38 -8.86 30.09
N ASP A 269 -7.67 -9.99 29.95
CA ASP A 269 -6.71 -10.49 30.92
C ASP A 269 -5.36 -9.77 30.75
N GLU A 270 -4.96 -8.98 31.73
CA GLU A 270 -3.70 -8.22 31.66
C GLU A 270 -2.43 -9.08 31.59
N SER A 271 -2.53 -10.41 31.74
CA SER A 271 -1.39 -11.33 31.61
C SER A 271 -1.25 -11.95 30.22
N LYS A 272 -2.30 -11.95 29.39
CA LYS A 272 -2.35 -12.73 28.14
C LYS A 272 -3.36 -12.19 27.12
N VAL A 273 -3.27 -12.70 25.89
CA VAL A 273 -4.22 -12.41 24.81
C VAL A 273 -4.73 -13.72 24.23
N LEU A 274 -6.05 -13.86 24.10
CA LEU A 274 -6.71 -14.99 23.48
C LEU A 274 -7.06 -14.65 22.03
N ILE A 275 -6.62 -15.50 21.10
CA ILE A 275 -6.85 -15.33 19.65
C ILE A 275 -7.66 -16.51 19.13
N ARG A 276 -8.76 -16.22 18.44
CA ARG A 276 -9.72 -17.23 17.95
C ARG A 276 -10.14 -16.99 16.50
N SER A 277 -10.67 -18.06 15.90
CA SER A 277 -11.27 -18.06 14.57
C SER A 277 -12.69 -18.60 14.66
N SER A 278 -13.69 -17.83 14.23
CA SER A 278 -15.07 -18.31 14.12
C SER A 278 -15.24 -19.35 13.01
N GLN A 279 -14.39 -19.31 11.99
CA GLN A 279 -14.38 -20.27 10.87
C GLN A 279 -13.81 -21.63 11.29
N ASN A 280 -12.93 -21.65 12.30
CA ASN A 280 -12.41 -22.86 12.90
C ASN A 280 -12.50 -22.79 14.44
N PRO A 281 -13.64 -23.18 15.04
CA PRO A 281 -13.84 -23.13 16.50
C PRO A 281 -12.86 -23.97 17.32
N SER A 282 -12.11 -24.89 16.68
CA SER A 282 -11.06 -25.66 17.35
C SER A 282 -9.73 -24.92 17.45
N PHE A 283 -9.55 -23.84 16.67
CA PHE A 283 -8.36 -23.01 16.71
C PHE A 283 -8.44 -22.03 17.88
N CYS A 284 -7.47 -22.10 18.78
CA CYS A 284 -7.29 -21.12 19.85
C CYS A 284 -5.80 -20.94 20.18
N LEU A 285 -5.35 -19.69 20.27
CA LEU A 285 -4.03 -19.34 20.80
C LEU A 285 -4.17 -18.50 22.07
N GLU A 286 -3.26 -18.72 23.02
CA GLU A 286 -3.00 -17.87 24.17
C GLU A 286 -1.59 -17.31 24.04
N ALA A 287 -1.44 -15.98 23.97
CA ALA A 287 -0.16 -15.32 23.76
C ALA A 287 0.17 -14.29 24.84
N GLU A 288 1.44 -14.14 25.23
CA GLU A 288 1.84 -13.06 26.15
C GLU A 288 1.86 -11.69 25.45
N GLN A 289 2.15 -11.65 24.15
CA GLN A 289 2.15 -10.47 23.29
C GLN A 289 1.56 -10.81 21.91
N VAL A 290 0.90 -9.85 21.27
CA VAL A 290 0.37 -9.99 19.92
C VAL A 290 0.93 -8.88 19.04
N ILE A 291 1.48 -9.24 17.88
CA ILE A 291 1.83 -8.31 16.81
C ILE A 291 0.79 -8.48 15.71
N THR A 292 -0.11 -7.50 15.56
CA THR A 292 -1.04 -7.46 14.44
C THR A 292 -0.40 -6.75 13.24
N THR A 293 -0.50 -7.40 12.09
CA THR A 293 -0.06 -6.86 10.79
C THR A 293 -1.20 -6.80 9.77
N PHE A 294 -2.44 -6.74 10.27
CA PHE A 294 -3.61 -6.51 9.45
C PHE A 294 -3.43 -5.27 8.59
N SER A 295 -3.97 -5.30 7.36
CA SER A 295 -4.01 -4.11 6.55
C SER A 295 -4.86 -3.04 7.25
N LEU A 296 -4.60 -1.77 6.91
CA LEU A 296 -5.47 -0.68 7.33
C LEU A 296 -6.94 -0.96 6.99
N GLY A 297 -7.21 -1.47 5.80
CA GLY A 297 -8.56 -1.82 5.35
C GLY A 297 -9.25 -2.89 6.22
N VAL A 298 -8.52 -3.89 6.72
CA VAL A 298 -9.07 -4.90 7.66
C VAL A 298 -9.37 -4.29 9.02
N LEU A 299 -8.52 -3.37 9.51
CA LEU A 299 -8.83 -2.62 10.73
C LEU A 299 -10.07 -1.72 10.54
N GLN A 300 -10.21 -1.11 9.35
CA GLN A 300 -11.34 -0.25 8.99
C GLN A 300 -12.64 -1.03 8.79
N SER A 301 -12.59 -2.27 8.32
CA SER A 301 -13.80 -3.10 8.10
C SER A 301 -14.48 -3.55 9.40
N ARG A 302 -13.74 -3.56 10.52
CA ARG A 302 -14.19 -4.08 11.82
C ARG A 302 -14.54 -5.58 11.81
N ASP A 303 -14.00 -6.33 10.85
CA ASP A 303 -14.23 -7.79 10.77
C ASP A 303 -13.58 -8.54 11.94
N VAL A 304 -12.54 -7.96 12.54
CA VAL A 304 -11.89 -8.50 13.74
C VAL A 304 -12.44 -7.80 14.97
N GLN A 305 -13.02 -8.57 15.88
CA GLN A 305 -13.50 -8.09 17.16
C GLN A 305 -12.34 -8.02 18.16
N PHE A 306 -12.10 -6.83 18.71
CA PHE A 306 -11.14 -6.60 19.77
C PHE A 306 -11.89 -6.46 21.10
N GLU A 307 -11.44 -7.18 22.12
CA GLU A 307 -11.98 -7.07 23.48
C GLU A 307 -10.83 -6.72 24.45
N PRO A 308 -10.90 -5.61 25.21
CA PRO A 308 -11.89 -4.53 25.06
C PRO A 308 -11.80 -3.85 23.68
N ASP A 309 -12.89 -3.19 23.27
CA ASP A 309 -12.91 -2.38 22.05
C ASP A 309 -11.86 -1.27 22.11
N PHE A 310 -11.35 -0.85 20.95
CA PHE A 310 -10.36 0.21 20.92
C PHE A 310 -10.95 1.54 21.41
N PRO A 311 -10.15 2.33 22.15
CA PRO A 311 -10.56 3.66 22.56
C PRO A 311 -10.71 4.59 21.35
N GLU A 312 -11.51 5.65 21.50
CA GLU A 312 -11.86 6.59 20.42
C GLU A 312 -10.66 7.18 19.68
N TRP A 313 -9.57 7.49 20.38
CA TRP A 313 -8.35 8.02 19.77
C TRP A 313 -7.70 7.04 18.78
N LYS A 314 -7.81 5.73 19.03
CA LYS A 314 -7.27 4.68 18.15
C LYS A 314 -8.17 4.53 16.93
N TRP A 315 -9.49 4.50 17.13
CA TRP A 315 -10.43 4.44 16.01
C TRP A 315 -10.36 5.69 15.13
N THR A 316 -10.22 6.87 15.72
CA THR A 316 -10.04 8.12 14.97
C THR A 316 -8.80 8.05 14.10
N ALA A 317 -7.66 7.57 14.63
CA ALA A 317 -6.43 7.44 13.85
C ALA A 317 -6.56 6.41 12.71
N ILE A 318 -7.19 5.25 12.98
CA ILE A 318 -7.45 4.20 11.98
C ILE A 318 -8.39 4.71 10.87
N ASP A 319 -9.51 5.35 11.23
CA ASP A 319 -10.53 5.77 10.27
C ASP A 319 -10.13 7.04 9.50
N THR A 320 -9.22 7.84 10.05
CA THR A 320 -8.68 9.02 9.34
C THR A 320 -7.73 8.60 8.23
N MET A 321 -6.83 7.65 8.48
CA MET A 321 -5.88 7.18 7.46
C MET A 321 -6.62 6.63 6.24
N GLN A 322 -6.13 6.86 5.03
CA GLN A 322 -6.83 6.42 3.82
C GLN A 322 -6.30 5.10 3.31
N MET A 323 -7.20 4.23 2.84
CA MET A 323 -6.85 2.98 2.16
C MET A 323 -7.12 3.10 0.66
N GLY A 324 -6.05 3.13 -0.13
CA GLY A 324 -6.09 3.28 -1.58
C GLY A 324 -6.37 1.96 -2.27
N ILE A 325 -6.86 2.05 -3.51
CA ILE A 325 -7.05 0.88 -4.37
C ILE A 325 -6.32 1.17 -5.68
N TYR A 326 -5.39 0.28 -6.02
CA TYR A 326 -4.53 0.31 -7.18
C TYR A 326 -4.71 -1.00 -7.95
N THR A 327 -5.20 -0.92 -9.18
CA THR A 327 -5.55 -2.10 -9.98
C THR A 327 -4.80 -2.10 -11.30
N LYS A 328 -4.17 -3.24 -11.58
CA LYS A 328 -3.55 -3.56 -12.87
C LYS A 328 -4.46 -4.48 -13.65
N ILE A 329 -4.73 -4.12 -14.90
CA ILE A 329 -5.65 -4.83 -15.79
C ILE A 329 -4.84 -5.41 -16.93
N PHE A 330 -4.66 -6.72 -16.92
CA PHE A 330 -3.75 -7.44 -17.80
C PHE A 330 -4.46 -7.94 -19.05
N PHE A 331 -3.77 -7.80 -20.19
CA PHE A 331 -4.17 -8.32 -21.48
C PHE A 331 -3.02 -9.13 -22.06
N GLN A 332 -3.36 -10.23 -22.72
CA GLN A 332 -2.46 -10.90 -23.64
C GLN A 332 -3.03 -10.83 -25.04
N PHE A 333 -2.22 -10.43 -26.01
CA PHE A 333 -2.51 -10.52 -27.43
C PHE A 333 -1.59 -11.55 -28.09
N ASN A 334 -1.89 -11.94 -29.32
CA ASN A 334 -0.97 -12.71 -30.13
C ASN A 334 0.34 -11.91 -30.32
N PRO A 335 1.52 -12.46 -29.94
CA PRO A 335 2.79 -11.73 -30.02
C PRO A 335 3.16 -11.22 -31.42
N ASN A 336 2.58 -11.80 -32.48
CA ASN A 336 2.79 -11.39 -33.87
C ASN A 336 1.80 -10.32 -34.36
N GLU A 337 0.80 -9.99 -33.56
CA GLU A 337 -0.28 -9.05 -33.89
C GLU A 337 -0.39 -7.92 -32.84
N THR A 338 0.65 -7.75 -32.01
CA THR A 338 0.78 -6.58 -31.13
C THR A 338 0.82 -5.29 -31.95
N PHE A 339 0.21 -4.24 -31.44
CA PHE A 339 -0.07 -2.99 -32.16
C PHE A 339 0.60 -1.75 -31.54
N TRP A 340 1.42 -1.94 -30.51
CA TRP A 340 2.22 -0.90 -29.85
C TRP A 340 3.72 -1.12 -30.11
N ASP A 341 4.54 -0.09 -29.91
CA ASP A 341 6.01 -0.22 -29.99
C ASP A 341 6.54 -1.02 -28.80
N LYS A 342 7.10 -2.20 -29.06
CA LYS A 342 7.67 -3.08 -28.01
C LYS A 342 8.92 -2.50 -27.35
N SER A 343 9.55 -1.48 -27.92
CA SER A 343 10.67 -0.77 -27.31
C SER A 343 10.24 0.36 -26.36
N THR A 344 8.95 0.69 -26.34
CA THR A 344 8.35 1.67 -25.44
C THR A 344 7.82 0.98 -24.17
N GLU A 345 8.18 1.50 -22.99
CA GLU A 345 7.76 0.92 -21.71
C GLU A 345 6.33 1.35 -21.36
N PHE A 346 6.03 2.64 -21.46
CA PHE A 346 4.77 3.24 -21.02
C PHE A 346 4.01 3.92 -22.17
N PHE A 347 2.68 3.96 -22.06
CA PHE A 347 1.80 4.72 -22.95
C PHE A 347 0.77 5.46 -22.10
N LEU A 348 0.71 6.79 -22.20
CA LEU A 348 -0.27 7.60 -21.46
C LEU A 348 -1.47 7.97 -22.33
N TYR A 349 -2.67 7.91 -21.76
CA TYR A 349 -3.92 8.23 -22.42
C TYR A 349 -4.67 9.36 -21.69
N ALA A 350 -4.82 10.50 -22.36
CA ALA A 350 -5.52 11.66 -21.82
C ALA A 350 -7.02 11.56 -22.13
N SER A 351 -7.79 11.16 -21.13
CA SER A 351 -9.26 11.08 -21.19
C SER A 351 -9.92 12.33 -20.62
N LYS A 352 -11.10 12.69 -21.16
CA LYS A 352 -11.99 13.70 -20.57
C LYS A 352 -12.49 13.28 -19.17
N THR A 353 -12.49 11.98 -18.90
CA THR A 353 -12.80 11.42 -17.58
C THR A 353 -11.48 11.15 -16.84
N ARG A 354 -11.27 11.82 -15.70
CA ARG A 354 -10.07 11.63 -14.88
C ARG A 354 -9.91 10.16 -14.46
N GLY A 355 -8.70 9.63 -14.60
CA GLY A 355 -8.35 8.26 -14.19
C GLY A 355 -8.91 7.15 -15.08
N TYR A 356 -9.51 7.47 -16.23
CA TYR A 356 -10.09 6.47 -17.13
C TYR A 356 -9.01 5.81 -18.02
N TYR A 357 -8.48 4.67 -17.54
CA TYR A 357 -7.40 3.88 -18.16
C TYR A 357 -6.19 4.71 -18.64
N PRO A 358 -5.59 5.54 -17.76
CA PRO A 358 -4.64 6.59 -18.14
C PRO A 358 -3.22 6.11 -18.44
N VAL A 359 -2.79 4.97 -17.86
CA VAL A 359 -1.43 4.46 -18.00
C VAL A 359 -1.49 3.02 -18.47
N TRP A 360 -0.74 2.73 -19.52
CA TRP A 360 -0.49 1.39 -20.02
C TRP A 360 1.00 1.10 -19.96
N GLN A 361 1.38 -0.12 -19.59
CA GLN A 361 2.78 -0.55 -19.57
C GLN A 361 2.93 -1.86 -20.34
N SER A 362 3.88 -1.90 -21.28
CA SER A 362 4.18 -3.12 -22.01
C SER A 362 5.04 -4.07 -21.18
N LEU A 363 4.61 -5.32 -21.07
CA LEU A 363 5.42 -6.42 -20.56
C LEU A 363 6.12 -7.19 -21.69
N ASP A 364 5.68 -7.00 -22.94
CA ASP A 364 6.33 -7.51 -24.16
C ASP A 364 7.56 -6.71 -24.60
N HIS A 365 8.21 -6.04 -23.65
CA HIS A 365 9.41 -5.25 -23.86
C HIS A 365 10.67 -6.14 -23.92
N PRO A 366 11.70 -5.83 -24.75
CA PRO A 366 12.93 -6.61 -24.86
C PRO A 366 13.65 -6.92 -23.54
N LEU A 367 13.51 -6.04 -22.55
CA LEU A 367 14.13 -6.21 -21.23
C LEU A 367 13.23 -6.96 -20.23
N PHE A 368 11.95 -7.16 -20.53
CA PHE A 368 10.96 -7.78 -19.63
C PHE A 368 10.61 -9.20 -20.05
N HIS A 369 9.49 -9.40 -20.77
CA HIS A 369 9.01 -10.69 -21.26
C HIS A 369 8.89 -10.66 -22.79
N PRO A 370 10.01 -10.65 -23.53
CA PRO A 370 9.97 -10.57 -24.98
C PRO A 370 9.22 -11.75 -25.61
N GLY A 371 8.36 -11.44 -26.58
CA GLY A 371 7.48 -12.39 -27.25
C GLY A 371 6.23 -12.77 -26.44
N SER A 372 5.88 -12.02 -25.39
CA SER A 372 4.75 -12.36 -24.52
C SER A 372 3.39 -11.86 -25.01
N GLY A 373 3.36 -10.78 -25.80
CA GLY A 373 2.14 -10.08 -26.17
C GLY A 373 1.40 -9.46 -24.99
N LEU A 374 2.09 -9.25 -23.85
CA LEU A 374 1.49 -8.75 -22.62
C LEU A 374 1.56 -7.23 -22.50
N ILE A 375 0.47 -6.64 -22.06
CA ILE A 375 0.34 -5.22 -21.67
C ILE A 375 -0.65 -5.12 -20.51
N PHE A 376 -0.49 -4.14 -19.65
CA PHE A 376 -1.51 -3.86 -18.63
C PHE A 376 -1.83 -2.38 -18.49
N ALA A 377 -3.09 -2.08 -18.15
CA ALA A 377 -3.52 -0.75 -17.76
C ALA A 377 -3.48 -0.59 -16.24
N THR A 378 -3.18 0.60 -15.75
CA THR A 378 -3.33 0.97 -14.34
C THR A 378 -4.53 1.89 -14.15
N VAL A 379 -5.38 1.57 -13.18
CA VAL A 379 -6.42 2.46 -12.66
C VAL A 379 -6.38 2.48 -11.14
N VAL A 380 -6.73 3.62 -10.53
CA VAL A 380 -6.69 3.80 -9.07
C VAL A 380 -7.96 4.47 -8.53
N GLY A 381 -8.09 4.51 -7.20
CA GLY A 381 -9.12 5.29 -6.51
C GLY A 381 -10.54 4.96 -6.98
N ASP A 382 -11.31 5.99 -7.31
CA ASP A 382 -12.72 5.84 -7.71
C ASP A 382 -12.91 5.03 -8.99
N GLN A 383 -11.98 5.12 -9.95
CA GLN A 383 -12.06 4.30 -11.16
C GLN A 383 -11.81 2.84 -10.84
N SER A 384 -10.87 2.53 -9.94
CA SER A 384 -10.69 1.17 -9.46
C SER A 384 -11.94 0.64 -8.73
N ARG A 385 -12.50 1.41 -7.78
CA ARG A 385 -13.75 1.06 -7.07
C ARG A 385 -14.92 0.81 -8.02
N ARG A 386 -14.99 1.57 -9.12
CA ARG A 386 -16.01 1.42 -10.16
C ARG A 386 -15.84 0.10 -10.89
N ILE A 387 -14.64 -0.19 -11.43
CA ILE A 387 -14.43 -1.38 -12.25
C ILE A 387 -14.51 -2.69 -11.46
N GLU A 388 -14.21 -2.69 -10.16
CA GLU A 388 -14.35 -3.88 -9.32
C GLU A 388 -15.81 -4.35 -9.21
N ARG A 389 -16.78 -3.44 -9.40
CA ARG A 389 -18.23 -3.71 -9.39
C ARG A 389 -18.79 -4.12 -10.76
N LEU A 390 -17.97 -4.05 -11.81
CA LEU A 390 -18.33 -4.48 -13.16
C LEU A 390 -17.91 -5.93 -13.40
N THR A 391 -18.53 -6.53 -14.40
CA THR A 391 -18.12 -7.84 -14.91
C THR A 391 -16.78 -7.73 -15.66
N ASP A 392 -16.04 -8.83 -15.73
CA ASP A 392 -14.77 -8.87 -16.47
C ASP A 392 -14.95 -8.46 -17.94
N GLU A 393 -16.07 -8.82 -18.56
CA GLU A 393 -16.37 -8.47 -19.95
C GLU A 393 -16.59 -6.96 -20.12
N GLU A 394 -17.32 -6.30 -19.22
CA GLU A 394 -17.54 -4.85 -19.29
C GLU A 394 -16.22 -4.07 -19.15
N VAL A 395 -15.39 -4.44 -18.18
CA VAL A 395 -14.06 -3.81 -17.98
C VAL A 395 -13.16 -4.04 -19.18
N LYS A 396 -13.17 -5.26 -19.74
CA LYS A 396 -12.42 -5.59 -20.94
C LYS A 396 -12.87 -4.73 -22.12
N GLN A 397 -14.17 -4.57 -22.35
CA GLN A 397 -14.67 -3.78 -23.48
C GLN A 397 -14.34 -2.28 -23.35
N GLU A 398 -14.49 -1.69 -22.15
CA GLU A 398 -14.08 -0.29 -21.88
C GLU A 398 -12.59 -0.08 -22.17
N ALA A 399 -11.74 -1.01 -21.73
CA ALA A 399 -10.30 -0.93 -21.92
C ALA A 399 -9.89 -1.16 -23.39
N LEU A 400 -10.57 -2.07 -24.11
CA LEU A 400 -10.36 -2.28 -25.55
C LEU A 400 -10.80 -1.07 -26.36
N GLU A 401 -11.84 -0.34 -25.94
CA GLU A 401 -12.21 0.94 -26.57
C GLU A 401 -11.08 1.97 -26.43
N VAL A 402 -10.47 2.08 -25.25
CA VAL A 402 -9.32 2.96 -25.04
C VAL A 402 -8.14 2.56 -25.93
N LEU A 403 -7.82 1.26 -26.02
CA LEU A 403 -6.77 0.77 -26.92
C LEU A 403 -7.07 1.07 -28.39
N ARG A 404 -8.35 0.98 -28.82
CA ARG A 404 -8.76 1.36 -30.18
C ARG A 404 -8.60 2.85 -30.43
N ASN A 405 -8.90 3.70 -29.45
CA ASN A 405 -8.68 5.14 -29.56
C ASN A 405 -7.18 5.48 -29.65
N MET A 406 -6.33 4.75 -28.92
CA MET A 406 -4.88 4.96 -28.93
C MET A 406 -4.23 4.48 -30.24
N PHE A 407 -4.52 3.24 -30.65
CA PHE A 407 -3.75 2.52 -31.67
C PHE A 407 -4.55 2.22 -32.95
N GLY A 408 -5.83 2.56 -33.01
CA GLY A 408 -6.70 2.25 -34.13
C GLY A 408 -7.23 0.81 -34.10
N THR A 409 -7.04 0.07 -35.18
CA THR A 409 -7.52 -1.32 -35.26
C THR A 409 -6.63 -2.23 -34.41
N ILE A 410 -7.24 -2.95 -33.46
CA ILE A 410 -6.57 -3.93 -32.60
C ILE A 410 -7.20 -5.33 -32.75
N PRO A 411 -6.44 -6.42 -32.59
CA PRO A 411 -7.02 -7.76 -32.50
C PRO A 411 -7.74 -7.97 -31.16
N GLU A 412 -8.49 -9.06 -31.04
CA GLU A 412 -9.03 -9.48 -29.75
C GLU A 412 -7.92 -10.08 -28.86
N PRO A 413 -7.95 -9.83 -27.53
CA PRO A 413 -6.99 -10.42 -26.61
C PRO A 413 -7.26 -11.92 -26.44
N THR A 414 -6.18 -12.70 -26.31
CA THR A 414 -6.22 -14.14 -26.00
C THR A 414 -6.40 -14.42 -24.52
N ALA A 415 -6.12 -13.46 -23.64
CA ALA A 415 -6.37 -13.54 -22.20
C ALA A 415 -6.64 -12.15 -21.62
N PHE A 416 -7.46 -12.11 -20.56
CA PHE A 416 -7.81 -10.91 -19.81
C PHE A 416 -7.94 -11.24 -18.32
N TYR A 417 -7.44 -10.37 -17.45
CA TYR A 417 -7.49 -10.57 -16.00
C TYR A 417 -7.22 -9.28 -15.23
N PHE A 418 -7.90 -9.07 -14.10
CA PHE A 418 -7.51 -8.05 -13.12
C PHE A 418 -7.93 -8.46 -11.69
N PRO A 419 -7.16 -8.08 -10.66
CA PRO A 419 -7.50 -8.33 -9.27
C PRO A 419 -8.53 -7.31 -8.75
N ARG A 420 -9.27 -7.68 -7.70
CA ARG A 420 -10.23 -6.80 -7.00
C ARG A 420 -9.80 -6.57 -5.55
N TRP A 421 -8.74 -5.76 -5.37
CA TRP A 421 -8.11 -5.52 -4.07
C TRP A 421 -9.08 -4.90 -3.05
N GLY A 422 -9.97 -4.00 -3.49
CA GLY A 422 -10.95 -3.35 -2.62
C GLY A 422 -12.00 -4.30 -2.05
N MET A 423 -12.27 -5.41 -2.75
CA MET A 423 -13.21 -6.46 -2.33
C MET A 423 -12.52 -7.69 -1.72
N THR A 424 -11.19 -7.69 -1.62
CA THR A 424 -10.42 -8.84 -1.09
C THR A 424 -10.45 -8.83 0.45
N PRO A 425 -11.08 -9.81 1.13
CA PRO A 425 -11.42 -9.70 2.56
C PRO A 425 -10.23 -9.62 3.52
N TRP A 426 -9.04 -10.03 3.10
CA TRP A 426 -7.82 -9.97 3.91
C TRP A 426 -6.97 -8.71 3.64
N ALA A 427 -7.44 -7.82 2.76
CA ALA A 427 -6.73 -6.62 2.36
C ALA A 427 -7.61 -5.36 2.38
N TYR A 428 -8.83 -5.42 1.82
CA TYR A 428 -9.73 -4.29 1.60
C TYR A 428 -9.05 -3.05 0.98
N GLY A 429 -8.15 -3.29 0.04
CA GLY A 429 -7.40 -2.26 -0.68
C GLY A 429 -5.96 -2.66 -0.95
N SER A 430 -5.23 -1.72 -1.55
CA SER A 430 -3.87 -1.93 -2.03
C SER A 430 -2.84 -1.42 -1.03
N PHE A 431 -2.90 -0.15 -0.62
CA PHE A 431 -1.96 0.43 0.34
C PHE A 431 -2.46 1.77 0.89
N SER A 432 -1.86 2.21 2.00
CA SER A 432 -2.32 3.39 2.72
C SER A 432 -1.83 4.71 2.11
N ASN A 433 -2.54 5.80 2.41
CA ASN A 433 -2.18 7.19 2.10
C ASN A 433 -2.51 8.10 3.29
N MET A 434 -1.73 9.19 3.46
CA MET A 434 -2.00 10.20 4.49
C MET A 434 -2.93 11.30 3.96
N PRO A 435 -4.10 11.53 4.58
CA PRO A 435 -5.00 12.61 4.19
C PRO A 435 -4.51 13.98 4.65
N PRO A 436 -5.03 15.08 4.06
CA PRO A 436 -4.88 16.42 4.61
C PRO A 436 -5.40 16.47 6.05
N GLY A 437 -4.62 17.06 6.95
CA GLY A 437 -4.99 17.22 8.35
C GLY A 437 -4.63 16.04 9.25
N MET A 438 -4.11 14.93 8.70
CA MET A 438 -3.37 13.97 9.52
C MET A 438 -2.13 14.67 10.11
N THR A 439 -1.91 14.53 11.42
CA THR A 439 -0.74 15.08 12.11
C THR A 439 0.21 13.94 12.48
N LEU A 440 1.48 14.24 12.77
CA LEU A 440 2.42 13.21 13.22
C LEU A 440 1.91 12.53 14.50
N GLU A 441 1.35 13.31 15.42
CA GLU A 441 0.77 12.83 16.68
C GLU A 441 -0.45 11.91 16.45
N ASN A 442 -1.34 12.24 15.51
CA ASN A 442 -2.46 11.37 15.16
C ASN A 442 -1.97 10.06 14.51
N HIS A 443 -0.91 10.12 13.71
CA HIS A 443 -0.27 8.92 13.18
C HIS A 443 0.45 8.10 14.26
N GLN A 444 1.04 8.73 15.29
CA GLN A 444 1.53 8.00 16.47
C GLN A 444 0.39 7.31 17.22
N ASN A 445 -0.77 7.94 17.29
CA ASN A 445 -1.97 7.29 17.80
C ASN A 445 -2.38 6.09 16.95
N LEU A 446 -2.12 6.06 15.63
CA LEU A 446 -2.30 4.84 14.83
C LEU A 446 -1.29 3.75 15.21
N ARG A 447 -0.03 4.12 15.48
CA ARG A 447 1.07 3.20 15.85
C ARG A 447 0.97 2.64 17.27
N ALA A 448 0.46 3.41 18.22
CA ALA A 448 0.50 3.09 19.64
C ALA A 448 -0.12 1.71 19.94
N ASN A 449 0.52 0.90 20.78
CA ASN A 449 -0.04 -0.38 21.17
C ASN A 449 -1.25 -0.20 22.11
N ILE A 450 -2.16 -1.19 22.12
CA ILE A 450 -3.24 -1.30 23.10
C ILE A 450 -2.87 -2.46 24.03
N GLY A 451 -2.31 -2.12 25.19
CA GLY A 451 -1.80 -3.13 26.12
C GLY A 451 -0.78 -4.05 25.44
N ARG A 452 -1.14 -5.32 25.29
CA ARG A 452 -0.30 -6.39 24.69
C ARG A 452 -0.45 -6.52 23.17
N VAL A 453 -1.30 -5.71 22.53
CA VAL A 453 -1.55 -5.72 21.09
C VAL A 453 -0.77 -4.61 20.41
N TRP A 454 0.23 -4.99 19.62
CA TRP A 454 1.13 -4.11 18.88
C TRP A 454 0.79 -4.07 17.40
N PHE A 455 0.95 -2.92 16.76
CA PHE A 455 0.61 -2.71 15.35
C PHE A 455 1.87 -2.56 14.51
N ALA A 456 2.01 -3.34 13.44
CA ALA A 456 3.08 -3.20 12.47
C ALA A 456 2.53 -3.32 11.04
N GLY A 457 3.20 -2.71 10.08
CA GLY A 457 2.77 -2.71 8.68
C GLY A 457 3.08 -1.39 7.97
N GLU A 458 2.89 -1.34 6.67
CA GLU A 458 3.19 -0.11 5.90
C GLU A 458 2.40 1.11 6.39
N HIS A 459 1.13 0.92 6.78
CA HIS A 459 0.25 2.00 7.23
C HIS A 459 0.70 2.71 8.51
N VAL A 460 1.56 2.08 9.30
CA VAL A 460 2.09 2.65 10.54
C VAL A 460 3.50 3.23 10.37
N SER A 461 4.00 3.32 9.13
CA SER A 461 5.26 3.98 8.80
C SER A 461 5.02 5.41 8.32
N VAL A 462 5.62 6.41 8.96
CA VAL A 462 5.52 7.82 8.51
C VAL A 462 6.35 8.05 7.25
N ASN A 463 7.58 7.52 7.23
CA ASN A 463 8.52 7.74 6.13
C ASN A 463 8.21 6.90 4.89
N TYR A 464 7.50 5.77 5.02
CA TYR A 464 7.36 4.81 3.92
C TYR A 464 5.98 4.14 3.87
N PHE A 465 4.92 4.81 4.31
CA PHE A 465 3.56 4.33 4.02
C PHE A 465 3.39 4.13 2.51
N GLY A 466 2.63 3.12 2.10
CA GLY A 466 2.51 2.75 0.70
C GLY A 466 3.58 1.78 0.19
N PHE A 467 4.74 1.69 0.85
CA PHE A 467 5.90 0.96 0.34
C PHE A 467 6.27 -0.30 1.13
N LEU A 468 6.95 -1.25 0.47
CA LEU A 468 7.42 -2.50 1.07
C LEU A 468 8.44 -2.27 2.20
N GLN A 469 9.33 -1.29 2.04
CA GLN A 469 10.31 -0.95 3.08
C GLN A 469 9.63 -0.44 4.35
N GLY A 470 8.46 0.21 4.27
CA GLY A 470 7.68 0.59 5.44
C GLY A 470 7.20 -0.64 6.23
N ALA A 471 6.67 -1.64 5.54
CA ALA A 471 6.31 -2.91 6.17
C ALA A 471 7.53 -3.63 6.79
N TYR A 472 8.68 -3.62 6.10
CA TYR A 472 9.92 -4.21 6.61
C TYR A 472 10.40 -3.52 7.89
N PHE A 473 10.53 -2.19 7.88
CA PHE A 473 11.04 -1.43 9.02
C PHE A 473 10.12 -1.51 10.23
N GLU A 474 8.80 -1.31 10.05
CA GLU A 474 7.85 -1.39 11.16
C GLU A 474 7.75 -2.81 11.70
N GLY A 475 7.77 -3.83 10.85
CA GLY A 475 7.83 -5.24 11.29
C GLY A 475 9.05 -5.50 12.17
N LYS A 476 10.25 -5.13 11.69
CA LYS A 476 11.50 -5.29 12.43
C LYS A 476 11.45 -4.58 13.78
N LYS A 477 11.04 -3.30 13.77
CA LYS A 477 11.02 -2.42 14.95
C LYS A 477 10.10 -2.94 16.03
N ILE A 478 8.89 -3.37 15.66
CA ILE A 478 7.93 -3.93 16.62
C ILE A 478 8.40 -5.29 17.14
N GLY A 479 8.97 -6.14 16.28
CA GLY A 479 9.58 -7.40 16.71
C GLY A 479 10.67 -7.19 17.77
N GLN A 480 11.61 -6.27 17.51
CA GLN A 480 12.68 -5.93 18.46
C GLN A 480 12.14 -5.34 19.77
N ARG A 481 11.12 -4.47 19.69
CA ARG A 481 10.49 -3.86 20.87
C ARG A 481 9.77 -4.91 21.73
N VAL A 482 9.05 -5.83 21.11
CA VAL A 482 8.38 -6.94 21.80
C VAL A 482 9.42 -7.89 22.42
N ALA A 483 10.50 -8.21 21.71
CA ALA A 483 11.58 -9.03 22.26
C ALA A 483 12.24 -8.36 23.48
N ALA A 484 12.54 -7.06 23.39
CA ALA A 484 13.09 -6.28 24.50
C ALA A 484 12.18 -6.33 25.74
N ARG A 485 10.86 -6.17 25.55
CA ARG A 485 9.87 -6.29 26.63
C ARG A 485 9.92 -7.67 27.28
N LEU A 486 9.92 -8.74 26.49
CA LEU A 486 9.97 -10.12 27.00
C LEU A 486 11.30 -10.47 27.67
N ASN A 487 12.37 -9.76 27.33
CA ASN A 487 13.69 -9.88 27.95
C ASN A 487 13.87 -8.95 29.18
N GLY A 488 12.85 -8.17 29.55
CA GLY A 488 12.87 -7.29 30.73
C GLY A 488 13.59 -5.95 30.52
N ASP A 489 13.85 -5.54 29.28
CA ASP A 489 14.39 -4.19 28.98
C ASP A 489 13.23 -3.18 28.97
N GLU A 490 13.00 -2.52 30.10
CA GLU A 490 11.92 -1.55 30.29
C GLU A 490 12.04 -0.32 29.37
N VAL A 491 13.24 0.03 28.92
CA VAL A 491 13.46 1.23 28.09
C VAL A 491 13.17 0.94 26.64
N LYS A 492 13.74 -0.15 26.10
CA LYS A 492 13.52 -0.53 24.68
C LYS A 492 12.18 -1.20 24.45
N GLY A 493 11.66 -1.90 25.47
CA GLY A 493 10.37 -2.59 25.46
C GLY A 493 9.20 -1.76 25.96
N ARG A 494 9.34 -0.44 26.16
CA ARG A 494 8.25 0.44 26.58
C ARG A 494 7.14 0.55 25.53
N ASP A 495 5.95 0.96 25.97
CA ASP A 495 4.84 1.26 25.07
C ASP A 495 5.20 2.36 24.08
N LEU A 496 4.59 2.31 22.90
CA LEU A 496 4.70 3.37 21.90
C LEU A 496 3.99 4.64 22.38
N VAL A 497 4.51 5.79 21.95
CA VAL A 497 3.98 7.10 22.35
C VAL A 497 2.55 7.25 21.84
N ARG A 498 1.68 7.77 22.72
CA ARG A 498 0.32 8.19 22.41
C ARG A 498 0.14 9.65 22.82
N TYR A 499 -0.51 10.43 21.98
CA TYR A 499 -0.80 11.84 22.21
C TYR A 499 -2.27 12.04 22.55
N GLU A 500 -2.55 12.66 23.70
CA GLU A 500 -3.91 12.99 24.14
C GLU A 500 -4.45 14.25 23.46
N THR A 501 -3.59 15.26 23.33
CA THR A 501 -3.91 16.50 22.65
C THR A 501 -3.13 16.53 21.35
N LEU A 502 -3.85 16.73 20.24
CA LEU A 502 -3.27 16.84 18.91
C LEU A 502 -3.11 18.32 18.54
N LYS A 503 -1.90 18.71 18.18
CA LYS A 503 -1.54 20.00 17.60
C LYS A 503 -1.60 19.91 16.07
N SER A 504 -1.89 21.02 15.43
CA SER A 504 -1.92 21.11 13.96
C SER A 504 -0.53 21.20 13.31
N THR A 505 0.52 21.27 14.12
CA THR A 505 1.93 21.44 13.74
C THR A 505 2.78 20.52 14.61
N THR A 506 3.97 20.14 14.15
CA THR A 506 4.84 19.19 14.83
C THR A 506 6.14 19.86 15.25
N GLU A 507 6.42 19.89 16.56
CA GLU A 507 7.63 20.53 17.05
C GLU A 507 8.90 19.76 16.62
N LYS A 508 10.01 20.48 16.43
CA LYS A 508 11.25 19.91 15.87
C LYS A 508 11.77 18.69 16.64
N ASN A 509 11.60 18.66 17.95
CA ASN A 509 12.01 17.56 18.82
C ASN A 509 11.14 16.30 18.65
N GLU A 510 9.98 16.40 18.02
CA GLU A 510 9.06 15.28 17.79
C GLU A 510 9.40 14.50 16.51
N TYR A 511 10.23 15.04 15.63
CA TYR A 511 10.82 14.33 14.50
C TYR A 511 11.97 13.45 14.97
N ASN A 512 11.64 12.29 15.53
CA ASN A 512 12.60 11.34 16.10
C ASN A 512 12.17 9.88 15.86
N GLU A 513 13.09 8.94 16.15
CA GLU A 513 12.84 7.50 16.00
C GLU A 513 11.71 6.97 16.89
N ASP A 514 11.44 7.56 18.06
CA ASP A 514 10.32 7.11 18.91
C ASP A 514 8.96 7.39 18.27
N ASN A 515 8.88 8.48 17.50
CA ASN A 515 7.73 8.79 16.63
C ASN A 515 7.88 8.18 15.23
N GLY A 516 8.82 7.24 15.08
CA GLY A 516 9.29 6.59 13.85
C GLY A 516 9.39 7.50 12.65
N TRP A 517 10.07 8.61 12.90
CA TRP A 517 10.76 9.41 11.92
C TRP A 517 12.21 8.92 11.82
N ASP A 518 12.40 7.80 11.14
CA ASP A 518 13.69 7.07 11.14
C ASP A 518 14.70 7.66 10.13
N TYR A 519 14.24 8.52 9.21
CA TYR A 519 15.09 9.26 8.29
C TYR A 519 14.81 10.76 8.35
N ASP A 520 15.86 11.53 8.59
CA ASP A 520 15.78 12.98 8.74
C ASP A 520 15.71 13.67 7.36
N THR A 521 14.49 13.80 6.83
CA THR A 521 14.21 14.53 5.59
C THR A 521 14.43 16.04 5.70
N THR A 522 14.62 16.60 6.92
CA THR A 522 14.90 18.05 7.10
C THR A 522 16.28 18.46 6.60
N ARG A 523 17.20 17.48 6.41
CA ARG A 523 18.57 17.70 5.96
C ARG A 523 18.74 17.74 4.45
N ILE A 524 17.67 17.54 3.68
CA ILE A 524 17.71 17.64 2.22
C ILE A 524 17.87 19.13 1.88
N PRO A 525 19.01 19.57 1.29
CA PRO A 525 19.26 20.99 1.09
C PRO A 525 18.19 21.65 0.21
N TYR A 526 17.71 22.84 0.62
CA TYR A 526 16.88 23.70 -0.22
C TYR A 526 17.54 23.88 -1.60
N GLY A 527 16.84 23.49 -2.67
CA GLY A 527 17.34 23.58 -4.05
C GLY A 527 18.12 22.37 -4.57
N MET A 528 18.30 21.31 -3.78
CA MET A 528 18.72 19.98 -4.29
C MET A 528 17.53 19.06 -4.62
N MET A 529 16.29 19.54 -4.41
CA MET A 529 15.09 18.83 -4.82
C MET A 529 15.01 18.79 -6.34
N ARG A 530 15.00 17.58 -6.89
CA ARG A 530 15.30 17.27 -8.29
C ARG A 530 14.08 16.53 -8.88
N GLY A 531 13.40 17.08 -9.89
CA GLY A 531 12.15 16.51 -10.46
C GLY A 531 12.23 15.01 -10.83
N ARG A 532 11.19 14.23 -10.55
CA ARG A 532 11.29 12.77 -10.34
C ARG A 532 11.36 11.93 -11.61
N ARG A 533 10.62 12.29 -12.66
CA ARG A 533 10.31 11.30 -13.73
C ARG A 533 10.98 11.54 -15.07
N LEU A 534 11.22 12.79 -15.48
CA LEU A 534 11.48 13.13 -16.90
C LEU A 534 12.84 13.78 -17.19
N LYS A 535 13.86 13.58 -16.34
CA LYS A 535 15.16 14.29 -16.42
C LYS A 535 16.01 14.03 -17.68
N LYS A 536 15.64 13.15 -18.62
CA LYS A 536 16.52 12.69 -19.71
C LYS A 536 15.97 12.93 -21.12
N ARG A 537 15.90 14.20 -21.54
CA ARG A 537 15.95 14.53 -22.98
C ARG A 537 16.98 15.58 -23.39
N PHE A 538 17.70 16.17 -22.43
CA PHE A 538 18.81 17.10 -22.70
C PHE A 538 20.17 16.44 -22.46
N VAL A 539 20.46 15.38 -23.22
CA VAL A 539 21.84 15.08 -23.62
C VAL A 539 21.75 14.78 -25.11
N ILE A 540 22.09 15.79 -25.92
CA ILE A 540 22.21 15.71 -27.38
C ILE A 540 23.39 14.81 -27.74
#